data_AF-A0A2H0FS86-F1
#
_entry.id   AF-A0A2H0FS86-F1
#
_cell.length_a   1.000
_cell.length_b   1.000
_cell.length_c   1.000
_cell.angle_alpha   90.00
_cell.angle_beta   90.00
_cell.angle_gamma   90.00
#
_symmetry.space_group_name_H-M   'P 1'
#
loop_
_entity.id
_entity.type
_entity.pdbx_description
1 polymer ?
#
loop_
_entity_poly.entity_id
_entity_poly.type
_entity_poly.pdbx_seq_one_letter_code
_entity_poly.pdbx_strand_id
1 'polypeptide(L)' 'MDYIVNLVGIDFVAIGSDFDGTNGYLVEGLSNVTKYPYLTLALLERGYTHNQIRKILGENFLRVFKQVCK' A
#
# COMPACT_ATOMS: atom_id res chain seq x y z
N MET A 1 7.41 2.77 -3.43
CA MET A 1 7.05 1.35 -3.26
C MET A 1 8.16 0.44 -3.72
N ASP A 2 8.65 0.59 -4.95
CA ASP A 2 9.67 -0.29 -5.57
C ASP A 2 10.88 -0.55 -4.69
N TYR A 3 11.44 0.49 -4.06
CA TYR A 3 12.57 0.34 -3.15
C TYR A 3 12.32 -0.67 -2.02
N ILE A 4 11.19 -0.52 -1.32
CA ILE A 4 10.86 -1.40 -0.19
C ILE A 4 10.51 -2.81 -0.69
N VAL A 5 9.76 -2.92 -1.79
CA VAL A 5 9.42 -4.22 -2.38
C VAL A 5 10.69 -4.98 -2.80
N ASN A 6 11.69 -4.29 -3.39
CA ASN A 6 12.97 -4.89 -3.75
C ASN A 6 13.82 -5.26 -2.53
N LEU A 7 13.71 -4.51 -1.44
CA LEU A 7 14.48 -4.73 -0.22
C LEU A 7 13.95 -5.91 0.60
N VAL A 8 12.62 -5.99 0.81
CA VAL A 8 12.01 -6.97 1.74
C VAL A 8 11.16 -8.03 1.05
N GLY A 9 10.81 -7.85 -0.22
CA GLY A 9 9.93 -8.75 -0.97
C GLY A 9 8.44 -8.37 -0.89
N ILE A 10 7.67 -8.79 -1.90
CA ILE A 10 6.27 -8.38 -2.08
C ILE A 10 5.32 -8.86 -0.97
N ASP A 11 5.66 -9.93 -0.25
CA ASP A 11 4.83 -10.50 0.81
C ASP A 11 4.91 -9.74 2.15
N PHE A 12 5.76 -8.71 2.20
CA PHE A 12 6.13 -8.00 3.42
C PHE A 12 5.82 -6.49 3.38
N VAL A 13 5.01 -6.04 2.42
CA VAL A 13 4.68 -4.61 2.23
C VAL A 13 3.18 -4.38 2.32
N ALA A 14 2.78 -3.32 3.03
CA ALA A 14 1.40 -2.84 3.11
C ALA A 14 1.39 -1.30 3.08
N ILE A 15 0.20 -0.70 2.98
CA ILE A 15 0.02 0.76 2.97
C ILE A 15 -0.51 1.25 4.32
N GLY A 16 0.09 2.32 4.84
CA GLY A 16 -0.47 3.16 5.90
C GLY A 16 -0.34 4.62 5.48
N SER A 17 -1.45 5.29 5.20
CA SER A 17 -1.44 6.64 4.61
C SER A 17 -1.25 7.77 5.62
N ASP A 18 -1.60 7.52 6.88
CA ASP A 18 -1.58 8.51 7.96
C ASP A 18 -2.32 9.83 7.61
N PHE A 19 -3.44 9.73 6.87
CA PHE A 19 -4.12 10.90 6.29
C PHE A 19 -4.38 12.03 7.29
N ASP A 20 -4.78 11.69 8.52
CA ASP A 20 -5.12 12.66 9.57
C ASP A 20 -3.97 12.90 10.57
N GLY A 21 -2.82 12.25 10.40
CA GLY A 21 -1.66 12.35 11.30
C GLY A 21 -0.54 13.28 10.81
N THR A 22 -0.64 13.78 9.56
CA THR A 22 0.47 14.51 8.90
C THR A 22 0.35 16.04 8.95
N ASN A 23 -0.55 16.64 9.73
CA ASN A 23 -0.81 18.10 9.71
C ASN A 23 -1.09 18.66 8.29
N GLY A 24 -1.67 17.83 7.41
CA GLY A 24 -1.96 18.19 6.03
C GLY A 24 -0.79 18.05 5.05
N TYR A 25 0.39 17.60 5.49
CA TYR A 25 1.53 17.31 4.62
C TYR A 25 1.37 15.96 3.93
N LEU A 26 0.59 15.94 2.86
CA LEU A 26 0.30 14.74 2.07
C LEU A 26 0.90 14.82 0.67
N VAL A 27 1.08 13.64 0.07
CA VAL A 27 1.58 13.52 -1.31
C VAL A 27 0.57 14.11 -2.29
N GLU A 28 1.05 14.94 -3.21
CA GLU A 28 0.22 15.50 -4.28
C GLU A 28 -0.46 14.38 -5.09
N GLY A 29 -1.76 14.54 -5.36
CA GLY A 29 -2.57 13.50 -6.02
C GLY A 29 -3.04 12.36 -5.11
N LEU A 30 -2.55 12.26 -3.86
CA LEU A 30 -2.93 11.27 -2.85
C LEU A 30 -3.35 11.92 -1.53
N SER A 31 -4.16 12.97 -1.60
CA SER A 31 -4.50 13.81 -0.44
C SER A 31 -5.60 13.28 0.48
N ASN A 32 -6.30 12.20 0.12
CA ASN A 32 -7.31 11.58 0.99
C ASN A 32 -7.68 10.17 0.54
N VAL A 33 -8.56 9.51 1.30
CA VAL A 33 -9.02 8.13 1.07
C VAL A 33 -9.66 7.90 -0.31
N THR A 34 -10.28 8.91 -0.91
CA THR A 34 -10.89 8.77 -2.25
C THR A 34 -9.85 8.61 -3.36
N LYS A 35 -8.56 8.84 -3.06
CA LYS A 35 -7.45 8.84 -4.00
C LYS A 35 -6.71 7.50 -4.10
N TYR A 36 -7.05 6.50 -3.29
CA TYR A 36 -6.46 5.15 -3.39
C TYR A 36 -6.52 4.50 -4.78
N PRO A 37 -7.56 4.72 -5.62
CA PRO A 37 -7.55 4.23 -7.00
C PRO A 37 -6.36 4.74 -7.83
N TYR A 38 -5.87 5.97 -7.59
CA TYR A 38 -4.68 6.50 -8.29
C TYR A 38 -3.40 5.77 -7.90
N LEU A 39 -3.25 5.38 -6.63
CA LEU A 39 -2.13 4.54 -6.20
C LEU A 39 -2.18 3.17 -6.87
N THR A 40 -3.37 2.58 -6.98
CA THR A 40 -3.55 1.30 -7.68
C THR A 40 -3.14 1.40 -9.15
N LEU A 41 -3.57 2.46 -9.85
CA LEU A 41 -3.19 2.72 -11.24
C LEU A 41 -1.68 2.90 -11.38
N ALA A 42 -1.06 3.70 -10.52
CA ALA A 42 0.37 3.96 -10.53
C ALA A 42 1.23 2.70 -10.26
N LEU A 43 0.69 1.70 -9.55
CA LEU A 43 1.32 0.39 -9.36
C LEU A 43 1.17 -0.48 -10.62
N LEU A 44 0.00 -0.47 -11.27
CA LEU A 44 -0.20 -1.17 -12.55
C LEU A 44 0.76 -0.65 -13.63
N GLU A 45 0.87 0.66 -13.77
CA GLU A 45 1.78 1.31 -14.73
C GLU A 45 3.26 0.99 -14.47
N ARG A 46 3.61 0.65 -13.22
CA ARG A 46 4.96 0.20 -12.83
C ARG A 46 5.19 -1.30 -13.04
N GLY A 47 4.21 -2.02 -13.59
CA GLY A 47 4.33 -3.44 -13.91
C GLY A 47 3.99 -4.40 -12.77
N TYR A 48 3.38 -3.92 -11.69
CA TYR A 48 2.87 -4.82 -10.66
C TYR A 48 1.66 -5.59 -11.18
N THR A 49 1.68 -6.90 -10.99
CA THR A 49 0.53 -7.76 -11.33
C THR A 49 -0.64 -7.53 -10.37
N HIS A 50 -1.86 -7.86 -10.80
CA HIS A 50 -3.05 -7.80 -9.95
C HIS A 50 -2.86 -8.53 -8.61
N ASN A 51 -2.20 -9.69 -8.61
CA ASN A 51 -1.93 -10.45 -7.38
C ASN A 51 -0.99 -9.70 -6.44
N GLN A 52 0.07 -9.06 -6.96
CA GLN A 52 0.99 -8.28 -6.14
C GLN A 52 0.32 -7.03 -5.58
N ILE A 53 -0.57 -6.40 -6.34
CA ILE A 53 -1.34 -5.24 -5.88
C ILE A 53 -2.29 -5.64 -4.75
N ARG A 54 -3.01 -6.76 -4.86
CA ARG A 54 -3.88 -7.25 -3.77
C ARG A 54 -3.11 -7.47 -2.45
N LYS A 55 -1.89 -7.99 -2.54
CA LYS A 55 -0.97 -8.12 -1.40
C LYS A 55 -0.68 -6.77 -0.73
N ILE A 56 -0.26 -5.78 -1.52
CA ILE A 56 0.05 -4.42 -1.03
C ILE A 56 -1.19 -3.74 -0.43
N LEU A 57 -2.35 -3.86 -1.09
CA LEU A 57 -3.58 -3.18 -0.69
C LEU A 57 -4.23 -3.76 0.58
N GLY A 58 -3.84 -4.96 1.03
CA GLY A 58 -4.32 -5.44 2.31
C GLY A 58 -4.09 -6.92 2.62
N GLU A 59 -3.88 -7.80 1.64
CA GLU A 59 -3.75 -9.24 1.96
C GLU A 59 -2.54 -9.52 2.85
N ASN A 60 -1.44 -8.77 2.69
CA ASN A 60 -0.27 -8.88 3.58
C ASN A 60 -0.60 -8.47 5.02
N PHE A 61 -1.32 -7.36 5.19
CA PHE A 61 -1.77 -6.91 6.51
C PHE A 61 -2.73 -7.92 7.14
N LEU A 62 -3.72 -8.40 6.38
CA LEU A 62 -4.69 -9.38 6.85
C LEU A 62 -4.02 -10.70 7.27
N ARG A 63 -2.98 -11.14 6.56
CA ARG A 63 -2.16 -12.31 6.94
C ARG A 63 -1.56 -12.11 8.34
N VAL A 64 -0.92 -10.96 8.58
CA VAL A 64 -0.29 -10.66 9.88
C VAL A 64 -1.33 -10.48 10.98
N PHE A 65 -2.39 -9.72 10.73
CA PHE A 65 -3.46 -9.47 11.70
C PHE A 65 -4.08 -10.79 12.21
N LYS A 66 -4.36 -11.75 11.31
CA LYS A 66 -4.83 -13.10 11.66
C LYS A 66 -3.85 -13.92 12.49
N GLN A 67 -2.55 -13.65 12.39
CA GLN A 67 -1.51 -14.37 13.14
C GLN A 67 -1.38 -13.84 14.57
N VAL A 68 -1.52 -12.51 14.75
CA VAL A 68 -1.23 -11.84 16.03
C VAL A 68 -2.47 -11.58 16.89
N CYS A 69 -3.64 -11.36 16.30
CA CYS A 69 -4.88 -11.02 17.01
C CYS A 69 -5.83 -12.22 17.17
N LYS A 70 -5.30 -13.40 17.47
CA LYS A 70 -6.11 -14.59 17.77
C LYS A 70 -6.73 -14.55 19.17
#